data_AF-A0A4Q2Y5L8-F1
#
_entry.id   AF-A0A4Q2Y5L8-F1
#
_cell.length_a   1.000
_cell.length_b   1.000
_cell.length_c   1.000
_cell.angle_alpha   90.00
_cell.angle_beta   90.00
_cell.angle_gamma   90.00
#
_symmetry.space_group_name_H-M   'P 1'
#
loop_
_entity.id
_entity.type
_entity.pdbx_description
1 polymer ?
#
loop_
_entity_poly.entity_id
_entity_poly.type
_entity_poly.pdbx_seq_one_letter_code
_entity_poly.pdbx_strand_id
1 'polypeptide(L)'
;MLNLYNNRLETLPREICRLTRLERLSLQHNPFESLPACLAGLSGISDFLIEAEKRRLLMDWSYPLPDAPPRIELEDMGFFPAHGASLVRSLLSALEERDLTDAAPEILAATRSAVKIETTVPDDYSVPGNSRFGGFPDLAIADNYPAPENGAAWNFLVQLNLADLAPHVRFLPPSGLLLFFVQTVEPFGAKVLFLPDDPAKLVTVSYAPEDPGSWDDFTLKPHRVRFEPFLSLPWEPGGSLSDTSSEAYERYSLLVENPNHQINGDSSTLQFSARQDAADRVGGLPEEWVPLLQLGYDDKADFCFSDAGTFYFSIHREALRRWDFSNIQLNMESG
;
A
#
# COMPACT_ATOMS: atom_id res chain seq x y z
N MET A 1 -28.29 24.69 1.37
CA MET A 1 -28.96 23.38 1.51
C MET A 1 -29.30 22.85 0.14
N LEU A 2 -28.95 21.59 -0.13
CA LEU A 2 -29.29 20.84 -1.34
C LEU A 2 -29.98 19.54 -0.91
N ASN A 3 -31.21 19.32 -1.35
CA ASN A 3 -31.99 18.14 -0.97
C ASN A 3 -32.26 17.30 -2.22
N LEU A 4 -31.67 16.10 -2.27
CA LEU A 4 -31.84 15.10 -3.31
C LEU A 4 -32.51 13.83 -2.76
N TYR A 5 -33.18 13.93 -1.62
CA TYR A 5 -33.92 12.84 -0.99
C TYR A 5 -34.90 12.18 -1.96
N ASN A 6 -34.94 10.84 -1.95
CA ASN A 6 -35.91 10.02 -2.68
C ASN A 6 -35.92 10.27 -4.19
N ASN A 7 -34.74 10.16 -4.80
CA ASN A 7 -34.56 10.16 -6.23
C ASN A 7 -34.04 8.79 -6.70
N ARG A 8 -33.72 8.70 -7.99
CA ARG A 8 -33.13 7.50 -8.61
C ARG A 8 -31.71 7.78 -9.07
N LEU A 9 -30.97 8.59 -8.31
CA LEU A 9 -29.61 8.97 -8.66
C LEU A 9 -28.66 7.84 -8.28
N GLU A 10 -27.91 7.35 -9.25
CA GLU A 10 -26.87 6.33 -9.06
C GLU A 10 -25.50 6.96 -8.77
N THR A 11 -25.30 8.21 -9.21
CA THR A 11 -24.06 8.98 -9.01
C THR A 11 -24.34 10.48 -8.92
N LEU A 12 -23.33 11.27 -8.53
CA LEU A 12 -23.36 12.73 -8.54
C LEU A 12 -22.23 13.29 -9.41
N PRO A 13 -22.48 14.36 -10.18
CA PRO A 13 -21.45 15.00 -10.99
C PRO A 13 -20.38 15.67 -10.12
N ARG A 14 -19.12 15.68 -10.57
CA ARG A 14 -17.97 16.27 -9.84
C ARG A 14 -18.17 17.77 -9.56
N GLU A 15 -19.00 18.44 -10.35
CA GLU A 15 -19.37 19.85 -10.23
C GLU A 15 -20.07 20.18 -8.90
N ILE A 16 -20.66 19.19 -8.21
CA ILE A 16 -21.26 19.39 -6.88
C ILE A 16 -20.23 19.94 -5.87
N CYS A 17 -18.95 19.66 -6.09
CA CYS A 17 -17.84 20.11 -5.27
C CYS A 17 -17.51 21.60 -5.45
N ARG A 18 -18.11 22.28 -6.43
CA ARG A 18 -18.03 23.75 -6.56
C ARG A 18 -18.94 24.47 -5.56
N LEU A 19 -19.83 23.75 -4.89
CA LEU A 19 -20.77 24.30 -3.91
C LEU A 19 -20.08 24.47 -2.54
N THR A 20 -19.02 25.27 -2.47
CA THR A 20 -18.19 25.47 -1.26
C THR A 20 -18.92 26.11 -0.07
N ARG A 21 -20.12 26.64 -0.28
CA ARG A 21 -21.01 27.20 0.76
C ARG A 21 -22.16 26.25 1.15
N LEU A 22 -22.10 24.99 0.72
CA LEU A 22 -23.17 24.05 0.98
C LEU A 22 -23.11 23.57 2.44
N GLU A 23 -24.11 23.90 3.23
CA GLU A 23 -24.17 23.52 4.65
C GLU A 23 -24.96 22.23 4.93
N ARG A 24 -25.92 21.89 4.06
CA ARG A 24 -26.77 20.71 4.23
C ARG A 24 -26.96 19.99 2.92
N LEU A 25 -26.78 18.67 2.92
CA LEU A 25 -26.93 17.80 1.76
C LEU A 25 -27.66 16.51 2.15
N SER A 26 -28.80 16.24 1.51
CA SER A 26 -29.56 15.00 1.73
C SER A 26 -29.57 14.14 0.48
N LEU A 27 -29.09 12.91 0.61
CA LEU A 27 -28.93 11.90 -0.44
C LEU A 27 -29.74 10.62 -0.17
N GLN A 28 -30.41 10.53 0.98
CA GLN A 28 -31.17 9.34 1.38
C GLN A 28 -32.23 8.94 0.34
N HIS A 29 -32.54 7.65 0.30
CA HIS A 29 -33.42 7.00 -0.66
C HIS A 29 -32.98 7.22 -2.11
N ASN A 30 -31.70 6.93 -2.39
CA ASN A 30 -31.16 6.87 -3.74
C ASN A 30 -30.34 5.60 -3.94
N PRO A 31 -30.29 5.04 -5.16
CA PRO A 31 -29.47 3.89 -5.50
C PRO A 31 -27.98 4.25 -5.70
N PHE A 32 -27.41 5.15 -4.90
CA PHE A 32 -25.97 5.47 -4.99
C PHE A 32 -25.10 4.24 -4.70
N GLU A 33 -24.22 3.91 -5.66
CA GLU A 33 -23.16 2.91 -5.51
C GLU A 33 -21.79 3.55 -5.29
N SER A 34 -21.64 4.81 -5.71
CA SER A 34 -20.45 5.61 -5.49
C SER A 34 -20.83 7.08 -5.29
N LEU A 35 -19.97 7.84 -4.62
CA LEU A 35 -20.06 9.28 -4.51
C LEU A 35 -18.76 9.91 -5.02
N PRO A 36 -18.82 11.11 -5.64
CA PRO A 36 -17.62 11.76 -6.12
C PRO A 36 -16.66 12.06 -4.96
N ALA A 37 -15.41 11.62 -5.08
CA ALA A 37 -14.35 11.74 -4.07
C ALA A 37 -14.12 13.19 -3.57
N CYS A 38 -14.52 14.20 -4.35
CA CYS A 38 -14.39 15.60 -3.94
C CYS A 38 -15.45 16.06 -2.93
N LEU A 39 -16.47 15.24 -2.60
CA LEU A 39 -17.42 15.55 -1.54
C LEU A 39 -16.76 15.62 -0.14
N ALA A 40 -15.59 14.95 0.07
CA ALA A 40 -14.74 15.13 1.26
C ALA A 40 -14.41 16.59 1.51
N GLY A 41 -14.06 17.28 0.42
CA GLY A 41 -13.46 18.60 0.47
C GLY A 41 -14.46 19.70 0.81
N LEU A 42 -15.75 19.36 0.92
CA LEU A 42 -16.79 20.30 1.32
C LEU A 42 -16.88 20.38 2.84
N SER A 43 -15.87 21.00 3.46
CA SER A 43 -15.80 21.26 4.91
C SER A 43 -16.94 22.12 5.47
N GLY A 44 -17.72 22.75 4.59
CA GLY A 44 -18.89 23.54 4.95
C GLY A 44 -20.14 22.72 5.28
N ILE A 45 -20.21 21.43 4.95
CA ILE A 45 -21.41 20.61 5.17
C ILE A 45 -21.50 20.21 6.65
N SER A 46 -22.48 20.77 7.36
CA SER A 46 -22.78 20.44 8.75
C SER A 46 -23.82 19.34 8.90
N ASP A 47 -24.80 19.25 7.98
CA ASP A 47 -25.83 18.19 7.99
C ASP A 47 -25.78 17.39 6.69
N PHE A 48 -25.13 16.23 6.73
CA PHE A 48 -25.09 15.27 5.63
C PHE A 48 -25.97 14.04 5.95
N LEU A 49 -27.01 13.82 5.14
CA LEU A 49 -27.97 12.74 5.33
C LEU A 49 -27.82 11.71 4.20
N ILE A 50 -27.35 10.52 4.55
CA ILE A 50 -27.33 9.31 3.71
C ILE A 50 -27.73 8.10 4.56
N GLU A 51 -28.03 6.96 3.95
CA GLU A 51 -28.24 5.68 4.65
C GLU A 51 -27.00 5.32 5.48
N ALA A 52 -27.20 4.84 6.71
CA ALA A 52 -26.09 4.56 7.63
C ALA A 52 -25.06 3.57 7.06
N GLU A 53 -25.53 2.56 6.33
CA GLU A 53 -24.70 1.56 5.64
C GLU A 53 -23.84 2.21 4.54
N LYS A 54 -24.46 3.08 3.73
CA LYS A 54 -23.78 3.84 2.67
C LYS A 54 -22.85 4.91 3.21
N ARG A 55 -23.09 5.43 4.42
CA ARG A 55 -22.21 6.41 5.06
C ARG A 55 -20.82 5.85 5.31
N ARG A 56 -20.73 4.59 5.74
CA ARG A 56 -19.44 3.91 5.95
C ARG A 56 -18.76 3.60 4.61
N LEU A 57 -19.52 3.06 3.66
CA LEU A 57 -19.00 2.63 2.36
C LEU A 57 -18.62 3.78 1.43
N LEU A 58 -19.34 4.90 1.49
CA LEU A 58 -19.20 6.00 0.53
C LEU A 58 -18.59 7.26 1.16
N MET A 59 -18.49 7.31 2.49
CA MET A 59 -18.18 8.53 3.25
C MET A 59 -17.43 8.30 4.56
N ASP A 60 -16.70 7.20 4.74
CA ASP A 60 -15.73 7.16 5.84
C ASP A 60 -14.46 7.94 5.45
N TRP A 61 -14.59 9.27 5.52
CA TRP A 61 -13.50 10.24 5.31
C TRP A 61 -12.67 10.46 6.58
N SER A 62 -12.68 9.52 7.52
CA SER A 62 -11.91 9.66 8.77
C SER A 62 -10.41 9.65 8.54
N TYR A 63 -9.95 9.28 7.33
CA TYR A 63 -8.56 9.43 6.94
C TYR A 63 -8.18 10.93 6.85
N PRO A 64 -7.36 11.46 7.78
CA PRO A 64 -6.91 12.84 7.73
C PRO A 64 -6.02 13.00 6.49
N LEU A 65 -6.51 13.78 5.52
CA LEU A 65 -5.70 14.13 4.36
C LEU A 65 -4.73 15.26 4.71
N PRO A 66 -3.51 15.25 4.17
CA PRO A 66 -2.56 16.32 4.43
C PRO A 66 -3.01 17.62 3.73
N ASP A 67 -2.88 18.76 4.42
CA ASP A 67 -3.19 20.09 3.85
C ASP A 67 -2.26 20.50 2.71
N ALA A 68 -1.10 19.85 2.60
CA ALA A 68 -0.11 20.13 1.56
C ALA A 68 -0.67 19.84 0.15
N PRO A 69 -0.26 20.62 -0.87
CA PRO A 69 -0.65 20.33 -2.25
C PRO A 69 -0.05 19.00 -2.73
N PRO A 70 -0.72 18.28 -3.65
CA PRO A 70 -0.16 17.08 -4.25
C PRO A 70 1.12 17.42 -5.02
N ARG A 71 2.08 16.51 -4.95
CA ARG A 71 3.37 16.56 -5.66
C ARG A 71 3.34 15.77 -6.97
N ILE A 72 2.44 14.78 -7.07
CA ILE A 72 2.23 13.93 -8.23
C ILE A 72 0.73 13.90 -8.55
N GLU A 73 0.36 13.93 -9.82
CA GLU A 73 -1.04 13.73 -10.26
C GLU A 73 -1.44 12.25 -10.22
N LEU A 74 -2.72 11.95 -9.98
CA LEU A 74 -3.20 10.55 -9.90
C LEU A 74 -2.85 9.75 -11.15
N GLU A 75 -2.96 10.38 -12.31
CA GLU A 75 -2.71 9.80 -13.63
C GLU A 75 -1.22 9.47 -13.83
N ASP A 76 -0.33 10.20 -13.14
CA ASP A 76 1.13 10.06 -13.24
C ASP A 76 1.72 9.05 -12.25
N MET A 77 0.90 8.50 -11.34
CA MET A 77 1.37 7.57 -10.31
C MET A 77 1.91 6.26 -10.89
N GLY A 78 1.47 5.86 -12.10
CA GLY A 78 2.02 4.71 -12.80
C GLY A 78 1.76 3.36 -12.12
N PHE A 79 0.63 3.21 -11.43
CA PHE A 79 0.26 1.94 -10.76
C PHE A 79 0.04 0.80 -11.73
N PHE A 80 -0.41 1.10 -12.94
CA PHE A 80 -0.76 0.16 -13.99
C PHE A 80 0.26 0.24 -15.13
N PRO A 81 0.54 -0.88 -15.81
CA PRO A 81 1.55 -0.91 -16.85
C PRO A 81 1.14 -0.08 -18.06
N ALA A 82 2.12 0.66 -18.60
CA ALA A 82 1.93 1.39 -19.85
C ALA A 82 1.77 0.42 -21.03
N HIS A 83 0.82 0.71 -21.91
CA HIS A 83 0.66 -0.03 -23.17
C HIS A 83 1.99 -0.08 -23.94
N GLY A 84 2.36 -1.27 -24.41
CA GLY A 84 3.59 -1.47 -25.19
C GLY A 84 4.88 -1.56 -24.35
N ALA A 85 4.81 -1.62 -23.01
CA ALA A 85 5.94 -2.03 -22.21
C ALA A 85 6.41 -3.45 -22.57
N SER A 86 7.70 -3.75 -22.43
CA SER A 86 8.24 -5.09 -22.70
C SER A 86 7.56 -6.16 -21.87
N LEU A 87 7.35 -5.89 -20.58
CA LEU A 87 6.64 -6.78 -19.66
C LEU A 87 5.20 -7.06 -20.11
N VAL A 88 4.49 -6.04 -20.64
CA VAL A 88 3.13 -6.24 -21.18
C VAL A 88 3.15 -7.14 -22.40
N ARG A 89 4.15 -7.01 -23.28
CA ARG A 89 4.31 -7.92 -24.42
C ARG A 89 4.60 -9.36 -23.96
N SER A 90 5.44 -9.53 -22.95
CA SER A 90 5.72 -10.83 -22.37
C SER A 90 4.48 -11.47 -21.76
N LEU A 91 3.66 -10.69 -21.03
CA LEU A 91 2.38 -11.17 -20.49
C LEU A 91 1.41 -11.57 -21.59
N LEU A 92 1.24 -10.75 -22.62
CA LEU A 92 0.37 -11.07 -23.77
C LEU A 92 0.79 -12.38 -24.46
N SER A 93 2.10 -12.60 -24.65
CA SER A 93 2.62 -13.86 -25.19
C SER A 93 2.29 -15.04 -24.27
N ALA A 94 2.47 -14.87 -22.96
CA ALA A 94 2.20 -15.93 -21.99
C ALA A 94 0.71 -16.30 -21.89
N LEU A 95 -0.19 -15.32 -22.09
CA LEU A 95 -1.63 -15.51 -22.20
C LEU A 95 -2.02 -16.24 -23.48
N GLU A 96 -1.42 -15.87 -24.62
CA GLU A 96 -1.66 -16.54 -25.91
C GLU A 96 -1.24 -18.02 -25.85
N GLU A 97 -0.06 -18.32 -25.27
CA GLU A 97 0.43 -19.70 -25.09
C GLU A 97 -0.50 -20.59 -24.24
N ARG A 98 -1.42 -19.99 -23.49
CA ARG A 98 -2.34 -20.68 -22.57
C ARG A 98 -3.81 -20.60 -23.02
N ASP A 99 -4.07 -20.13 -24.23
CA ASP A 99 -5.41 -19.86 -24.77
C ASP A 99 -6.24 -18.90 -23.88
N LEU A 100 -5.60 -17.89 -23.28
CA LEU A 100 -6.24 -16.88 -22.41
C LEU A 100 -6.41 -15.51 -23.08
N THR A 101 -6.32 -15.45 -24.40
CA THR A 101 -6.38 -14.21 -25.18
C THR A 101 -7.68 -13.43 -24.96
N ASP A 102 -8.80 -14.14 -24.79
CA ASP A 102 -10.12 -13.51 -24.58
C ASP A 102 -10.22 -12.78 -23.23
N ALA A 103 -9.50 -13.27 -22.21
CA ALA A 103 -9.43 -12.66 -20.88
C ALA A 103 -8.37 -11.55 -20.78
N ALA A 104 -7.51 -11.39 -21.80
CA ALA A 104 -6.40 -10.45 -21.75
C ALA A 104 -6.81 -8.98 -21.42
N PRO A 105 -7.93 -8.42 -21.94
CA PRO A 105 -8.35 -7.07 -21.58
C PRO A 105 -8.66 -6.92 -20.08
N GLU A 106 -9.31 -7.91 -19.47
CA GLU A 106 -9.69 -7.93 -18.05
C GLU A 106 -8.43 -8.06 -17.17
N ILE A 107 -7.55 -9.01 -17.51
CA ILE A 107 -6.29 -9.23 -16.81
C ILE A 107 -5.42 -7.96 -16.86
N LEU A 108 -5.23 -7.36 -18.04
CA LEU A 108 -4.40 -6.18 -18.20
C LEU A 108 -4.95 -4.95 -17.46
N ALA A 109 -6.28 -4.80 -17.40
CA ALA A 109 -6.91 -3.69 -16.69
C ALA A 109 -6.68 -3.77 -15.17
N ALA A 110 -6.56 -4.98 -14.61
CA ALA A 110 -6.33 -5.20 -13.19
C ALA A 110 -4.85 -5.41 -12.81
N THR A 111 -3.98 -5.69 -13.79
CA THR A 111 -2.54 -5.94 -13.59
C THR A 111 -1.80 -4.70 -13.10
N ARG A 112 -0.98 -4.84 -12.05
CA ARG A 112 -0.19 -3.75 -11.48
C ARG A 112 1.26 -3.79 -11.95
N SER A 113 1.86 -2.61 -12.12
CA SER A 113 3.32 -2.47 -12.24
C SER A 113 3.92 -2.54 -10.84
N ALA A 114 4.58 -3.65 -10.54
CA ALA A 114 5.09 -3.94 -9.21
C ALA A 114 6.61 -4.12 -9.23
N VAL A 115 7.20 -4.08 -8.05
CA VAL A 115 8.63 -4.32 -7.85
C VAL A 115 8.81 -5.40 -6.80
N LYS A 116 9.42 -6.50 -7.21
CA LYS A 116 9.87 -7.56 -6.31
C LYS A 116 11.10 -7.08 -5.56
N ILE A 117 11.18 -7.40 -4.28
CA ILE A 117 12.36 -7.17 -3.46
C ILE A 117 12.98 -8.52 -3.11
N GLU A 118 14.25 -8.71 -3.44
CA GLU A 118 14.98 -9.94 -3.12
C GLU A 118 16.12 -9.65 -2.16
N THR A 119 16.17 -10.37 -1.05
CA THR A 119 17.33 -10.40 -0.16
C THR A 119 18.49 -11.13 -0.85
N THR A 120 19.67 -10.53 -0.74
CA THR A 120 20.88 -10.95 -1.46
C THR A 120 21.94 -11.46 -0.51
N VAL A 121 22.90 -10.61 -0.15
CA VAL A 121 24.01 -10.93 0.75
C VAL A 121 23.80 -10.26 2.10
N PRO A 122 24.41 -10.78 3.18
CA PRO A 122 24.43 -10.08 4.46
C PRO A 122 24.98 -8.66 4.30
N ASP A 123 24.37 -7.72 5.01
CA ASP A 123 24.84 -6.34 5.07
C ASP A 123 25.72 -6.14 6.31
N ASP A 124 26.87 -5.51 6.10
CA ASP A 124 27.89 -5.25 7.11
C ASP A 124 27.91 -3.79 7.58
N TYR A 125 26.88 -3.00 7.22
CA TYR A 125 26.77 -1.57 7.51
C TYR A 125 27.86 -0.70 6.87
N SER A 126 28.60 -1.21 5.89
CA SER A 126 29.69 -0.45 5.22
C SER A 126 29.20 0.69 4.33
N VAL A 127 27.93 0.67 3.91
CA VAL A 127 27.33 1.66 3.01
C VAL A 127 26.08 2.27 3.65
N PRO A 128 26.20 3.43 4.33
CA PRO A 128 25.06 4.11 4.92
C PRO A 128 24.00 4.49 3.88
N GLY A 129 22.74 4.33 4.26
CA GLY A 129 21.60 4.69 3.43
C GLY A 129 21.35 3.75 2.25
N ASN A 130 21.94 2.56 2.24
CA ASN A 130 21.59 1.53 1.26
C ASN A 130 20.20 0.93 1.53
N SER A 131 19.65 0.20 0.57
CA SER A 131 18.44 -0.58 0.81
C SER A 131 18.79 -1.86 1.58
N ARG A 132 18.17 -2.06 2.75
CA ARG A 132 18.50 -3.16 3.67
C ARG A 132 17.27 -3.67 4.42
N PHE A 133 17.17 -4.99 4.53
CA PHE A 133 16.27 -5.70 5.43
C PHE A 133 16.98 -6.01 6.74
N GLY A 134 16.28 -5.86 7.85
CA GLY A 134 16.75 -6.22 9.18
C GLY A 134 17.96 -5.43 9.65
N GLY A 135 18.45 -5.79 10.83
CA GLY A 135 19.52 -5.10 11.51
C GLY A 135 19.07 -3.77 12.11
N PHE A 136 19.87 -2.73 11.89
CA PHE A 136 19.65 -1.41 12.46
C PHE A 136 19.33 -0.36 11.38
N PRO A 137 18.52 0.66 11.67
CA PRO A 137 18.24 1.74 10.75
C PRO A 137 19.42 2.71 10.62
N ASP A 138 19.56 3.34 9.46
CA ASP A 138 20.42 4.50 9.28
C ASP A 138 19.62 5.79 9.52
N LEU A 139 20.08 6.59 10.50
CA LEU A 139 19.44 7.84 10.93
C LEU A 139 20.50 8.95 11.03
N ALA A 140 20.07 10.22 11.06
CA ALA A 140 21.03 11.33 11.19
C ALA A 140 21.75 11.32 12.56
N ILE A 141 21.01 11.01 13.62
CA ILE A 141 21.49 10.84 14.99
C ILE A 141 20.62 9.81 15.72
N ALA A 142 21.13 9.24 16.82
CA ALA A 142 20.42 8.25 17.61
C ALA A 142 19.07 8.75 18.16
N ASP A 143 18.98 10.03 18.55
CA ASP A 143 17.76 10.65 19.07
C ASP A 143 16.62 10.72 18.03
N ASN A 144 16.92 10.49 16.74
CA ASN A 144 15.90 10.41 15.70
C ASN A 144 15.24 9.02 15.63
N TYR A 145 15.67 8.05 16.44
CA TYR A 145 14.97 6.77 16.55
C TYR A 145 13.56 7.04 17.09
N PRO A 146 12.50 6.43 16.51
CA PRO A 146 11.14 6.67 16.98
C PRO A 146 10.97 6.40 18.47
N ALA A 147 10.52 7.42 19.21
CA ALA A 147 10.19 7.26 20.61
C ALA A 147 9.07 6.21 20.80
N PRO A 148 9.11 5.40 21.87
CA PRO A 148 8.03 4.46 22.19
C PRO A 148 6.68 5.19 22.26
N GLU A 149 5.63 4.50 21.81
CA GLU A 149 4.27 5.04 21.77
C GLU A 149 3.33 4.00 22.40
N ASN A 150 2.38 4.46 23.23
CA ASN A 150 1.49 3.57 24.00
C ASN A 150 2.23 2.50 24.83
N GLY A 151 3.45 2.79 25.28
CA GLY A 151 4.27 1.86 26.07
C GLY A 151 4.98 0.78 25.26
N ALA A 152 4.90 0.81 23.93
CA ALA A 152 5.57 -0.14 23.04
C ALA A 152 6.66 0.53 22.19
N ALA A 153 7.82 -0.12 22.11
CA ALA A 153 8.92 0.31 21.25
C ALA A 153 8.64 0.00 19.77
N TRP A 154 9.25 0.79 18.89
CA TRP A 154 9.20 0.58 17.45
C TRP A 154 10.35 -0.35 17.03
N ASN A 155 10.03 -1.48 16.41
CA ASN A 155 11.02 -2.43 15.89
C ASN A 155 11.28 -2.13 14.41
N PHE A 156 12.55 -1.97 14.04
CA PHE A 156 12.94 -1.71 12.66
C PHE A 156 12.81 -2.98 11.81
N LEU A 157 12.25 -2.85 10.60
CA LEU A 157 12.11 -3.96 9.65
C LEU A 157 13.00 -3.79 8.42
N VAL A 158 12.89 -2.64 7.76
CA VAL A 158 13.52 -2.40 6.46
C VAL A 158 13.73 -0.91 6.22
N GLN A 159 14.81 -0.59 5.52
CA GLN A 159 15.04 0.71 4.91
C GLN A 159 15.18 0.56 3.40
N LEU A 160 14.56 1.46 2.64
CA LEU A 160 14.58 1.45 1.18
C LEU A 160 15.15 2.78 0.68
N ASN A 161 16.24 2.71 -0.06
CA ASN A 161 16.77 3.87 -0.76
C ASN A 161 15.93 4.12 -2.01
N LEU A 162 15.24 5.27 -2.03
CA LEU A 162 14.29 5.58 -3.09
C LEU A 162 14.96 5.84 -4.44
N ALA A 163 16.25 6.18 -4.48
CA ALA A 163 16.98 6.32 -5.73
C ALA A 163 17.12 4.97 -6.47
N ASP A 164 17.22 3.86 -5.73
CA ASP A 164 17.25 2.51 -6.30
C ASP A 164 15.88 2.11 -6.90
N LEU A 165 14.80 2.66 -6.34
CA LEU A 165 13.42 2.38 -6.74
C LEU A 165 12.89 3.33 -7.83
N ALA A 166 13.43 4.55 -7.92
CA ALA A 166 12.96 5.60 -8.82
C ALA A 166 12.81 5.18 -10.31
N PRO A 167 13.67 4.30 -10.87
CA PRO A 167 13.49 3.81 -12.24
C PRO A 167 12.23 2.95 -12.44
N HIS A 168 11.71 2.37 -11.37
CA HIS A 168 10.66 1.35 -11.38
C HIS A 168 9.35 1.83 -10.75
N VAL A 169 9.41 2.75 -9.78
CA VAL A 169 8.28 3.21 -8.98
C VAL A 169 8.13 4.73 -9.09
N ARG A 170 7.12 5.19 -9.84
CA ARG A 170 6.92 6.62 -10.14
C ARG A 170 6.20 7.39 -9.05
N PHE A 171 5.38 6.72 -8.25
CA PHE A 171 4.57 7.36 -7.22
C PHE A 171 5.35 7.69 -5.93
N LEU A 172 6.55 7.14 -5.76
CA LEU A 172 7.43 7.45 -4.62
C LEU A 172 8.30 8.68 -4.91
N PRO A 173 8.83 9.35 -3.87
CA PRO A 173 9.87 10.35 -4.06
C PRO A 173 11.06 9.78 -4.86
N PRO A 174 11.71 10.57 -5.73
CA PRO A 174 12.81 10.09 -6.57
C PRO A 174 14.11 9.83 -5.81
N SER A 175 14.20 10.26 -4.55
CA SER A 175 15.38 10.14 -3.69
C SER A 175 14.99 10.23 -2.21
N GLY A 176 15.91 9.83 -1.34
CA GLY A 176 15.74 9.79 0.10
C GLY A 176 15.65 8.36 0.63
N LEU A 177 15.45 8.21 1.94
CA LEU A 177 15.36 6.93 2.61
C LEU A 177 13.96 6.75 3.21
N LEU A 178 13.33 5.61 2.96
CA LEU A 178 12.05 5.23 3.57
C LEU A 178 12.29 4.08 4.53
N LEU A 179 11.98 4.29 5.82
CA LEU A 179 12.23 3.33 6.89
C LEU A 179 10.90 2.83 7.47
N PHE A 180 10.79 1.53 7.69
CA PHE A 180 9.58 0.88 8.18
C PHE A 180 9.82 0.28 9.55
N PHE A 181 8.89 0.55 10.45
CA PHE A 181 8.90 0.07 11.83
C PHE A 181 7.54 -0.51 12.22
N VAL A 182 7.54 -1.45 13.16
CA VAL A 182 6.32 -2.07 13.71
C VAL A 182 6.34 -2.15 15.23
N GLN A 183 5.15 -2.09 15.83
CA GLN A 183 4.92 -2.47 17.22
C GLN A 183 4.41 -3.90 17.27
N THR A 184 4.87 -4.65 18.26
CA THR A 184 4.73 -6.12 18.34
C THR A 184 3.83 -6.54 19.49
N VAL A 185 3.32 -5.56 20.22
CA VAL A 185 2.34 -5.68 21.27
C VAL A 185 1.03 -5.16 20.72
N GLU A 186 -0.06 -5.89 20.92
CA GLU A 186 -1.36 -5.46 20.42
C GLU A 186 -1.81 -4.13 21.08
N PRO A 187 -2.38 -3.19 20.29
CA PRO A 187 -2.61 -3.30 18.85
C PRO A 187 -1.34 -3.12 18.02
N PHE A 188 -1.14 -3.99 17.01
CA PHE A 188 -0.03 -3.85 16.06
C PHE A 188 -0.11 -2.51 15.34
N GLY A 189 0.98 -1.75 15.36
CA GLY A 189 1.10 -0.45 14.70
C GLY A 189 2.22 -0.46 13.66
N ALA A 190 2.07 0.35 12.61
CA ALA A 190 3.15 0.67 11.68
C ALA A 190 3.58 2.12 11.83
N LYS A 191 4.87 2.36 11.68
CA LYS A 191 5.44 3.70 11.57
C LYS A 191 6.41 3.73 10.41
N VAL A 192 6.24 4.72 9.54
CA VAL A 192 7.11 4.91 8.38
C VAL A 192 7.75 6.28 8.45
N LEU A 193 9.07 6.32 8.38
CA LEU A 193 9.84 7.56 8.33
C LEU A 193 10.34 7.79 6.91
N PHE A 194 10.08 8.98 6.38
CA PHE A 194 10.69 9.45 5.14
C PHE A 194 11.77 10.47 5.47
N LEU A 195 13.02 10.16 5.12
CA LEU A 195 14.17 11.05 5.26
C LEU A 195 14.52 11.60 3.87
N PRO A 196 14.20 12.87 3.57
CA PRO A 196 14.44 13.46 2.25
C PRO A 196 15.91 13.84 2.01
N ASP A 197 16.71 13.91 3.08
CA ASP A 197 18.12 14.30 3.03
C ASP A 197 19.00 13.20 2.41
N ASP A 198 20.21 13.59 2.03
CA ASP A 198 21.23 12.70 1.47
C ASP A 198 21.52 11.50 2.39
N PRO A 199 21.18 10.27 1.97
CA PRO A 199 21.37 9.07 2.80
C PRO A 199 22.83 8.83 3.19
N ALA A 200 23.80 9.36 2.42
CA ALA A 200 25.22 9.23 2.72
C ALA A 200 25.66 9.97 4.00
N LYS A 201 24.82 10.85 4.54
CA LYS A 201 25.08 11.59 5.79
C LYS A 201 24.54 10.88 7.03
N LEU A 202 23.83 9.78 6.84
CA LEU A 202 23.23 9.01 7.93
C LEU A 202 24.30 8.12 8.58
N VAL A 203 24.01 7.73 9.81
CA VAL A 203 24.81 6.78 10.58
C VAL A 203 23.89 5.65 11.05
N THR A 204 24.43 4.43 11.09
CA THR A 204 23.70 3.29 11.62
C THR A 204 23.49 3.48 13.12
N VAL A 205 22.23 3.47 13.54
CA VAL A 205 21.84 3.64 14.95
C VAL A 205 21.45 2.29 15.52
N SER A 206 22.34 1.70 16.30
CA SER A 206 22.00 0.52 17.09
C SER A 206 21.12 0.88 18.27
N TYR A 207 20.04 0.13 18.49
CA TYR A 207 19.29 0.15 19.73
C TYR A 207 19.55 -1.16 20.49
N ALA A 208 19.83 -1.08 21.78
CA ALA A 208 19.80 -2.25 22.65
C ALA A 208 18.43 -2.26 23.33
N PRO A 209 17.59 -3.30 23.13
CA PRO A 209 16.38 -3.41 23.93
C PRO A 209 16.76 -3.46 25.41
N GLU A 210 16.15 -2.58 26.22
CA GLU A 210 16.39 -2.53 27.67
C GLU A 210 15.95 -3.82 28.39
N ASP A 211 15.22 -4.72 27.71
CA ASP A 211 14.77 -6.00 28.23
C ASP A 211 15.11 -7.16 27.27
N PRO A 212 16.25 -7.86 27.47
CA PRO A 212 16.62 -9.05 26.70
C PRO A 212 15.77 -10.30 27.02
N GLY A 213 14.69 -10.16 27.81
CA GLY A 213 13.78 -11.23 28.22
C GLY A 213 12.44 -11.31 27.48
N SER A 214 12.13 -10.39 26.56
CA SER A 214 10.97 -10.55 25.67
C SER A 214 11.25 -11.63 24.63
N TRP A 215 10.32 -12.56 24.43
CA TRP A 215 10.47 -13.74 23.58
C TRP A 215 10.73 -13.47 22.09
N ASP A 216 10.73 -12.19 21.67
CA ASP A 216 10.99 -11.80 20.30
C ASP A 216 12.28 -10.98 20.21
N ASP A 217 13.41 -11.65 19.95
CA ASP A 217 14.61 -10.98 19.44
C ASP A 217 14.30 -10.52 18.00
N PHE A 218 13.79 -9.30 17.86
CA PHE A 218 13.46 -8.65 16.59
C PHE A 218 14.70 -8.24 15.78
N THR A 219 15.91 -8.60 16.21
CA THR A 219 17.15 -8.25 15.49
C THR A 219 17.33 -9.16 14.29
N LEU A 220 16.48 -8.96 13.27
CA LEU A 220 16.54 -9.62 11.97
C LEU A 220 17.96 -9.49 11.39
N LYS A 221 18.43 -10.51 10.68
CA LYS A 221 19.80 -10.48 10.14
C LYS A 221 19.90 -9.46 9.02
N PRO A 222 20.80 -8.47 9.10
CA PRO A 222 20.91 -7.43 8.09
C PRO A 222 21.26 -8.03 6.72
N HIS A 223 20.45 -7.74 5.70
CA HIS A 223 20.66 -8.20 4.33
C HIS A 223 20.42 -7.09 3.31
N ARG A 224 21.29 -7.01 2.31
CA ARG A 224 21.11 -6.13 1.15
C ARG A 224 19.98 -6.63 0.28
N VAL A 225 19.33 -5.71 -0.42
CA VAL A 225 18.27 -6.05 -1.36
C VAL A 225 18.57 -5.68 -2.80
N ARG A 226 17.88 -6.38 -3.71
CA ARG A 226 17.79 -6.07 -5.12
C ARG A 226 16.32 -5.88 -5.50
N PHE A 227 16.08 -4.93 -6.39
CA PHE A 227 14.76 -4.64 -6.95
C PHE A 227 14.63 -5.21 -8.36
N GLU A 228 13.51 -5.88 -8.63
CA GLU A 228 13.19 -6.41 -9.96
C GLU A 228 11.75 -6.03 -10.36
N PRO A 229 11.56 -5.27 -11.45
CA PRO A 229 10.23 -4.90 -11.90
C PRO A 229 9.50 -6.10 -12.50
N PHE A 230 8.23 -6.28 -12.16
CA PHE A 230 7.38 -7.33 -12.72
C PHE A 230 5.92 -6.88 -12.82
N LEU A 231 5.10 -7.69 -13.45
CA LEU A 231 3.65 -7.47 -13.51
C LEU A 231 2.97 -8.33 -12.45
N SER A 232 2.39 -7.68 -11.45
CA SER A 232 1.59 -8.37 -10.45
C SER A 232 0.19 -8.56 -10.98
N LEU A 233 -0.14 -9.82 -11.27
CA LEU A 233 -1.46 -10.25 -11.71
C LEU A 233 -2.40 -10.32 -10.51
N PRO A 234 -3.67 -9.93 -10.67
CA PRO A 234 -4.64 -10.00 -9.58
C PRO A 234 -4.90 -11.46 -9.19
N TRP A 235 -5.02 -11.73 -7.90
CA TRP A 235 -5.41 -13.07 -7.46
C TRP A 235 -6.80 -13.43 -7.97
N GLU A 236 -7.72 -12.47 -7.92
CA GLU A 236 -9.08 -12.58 -8.43
C GLU A 236 -9.27 -11.64 -9.63
N PRO A 237 -9.02 -12.11 -10.87
CA PRO A 237 -9.14 -11.29 -12.08
C PRO A 237 -10.58 -10.87 -12.40
N GLY A 238 -11.59 -11.53 -11.81
CA GLY A 238 -13.01 -11.28 -12.06
C GLY A 238 -13.44 -11.68 -13.48
N GLY A 239 -14.61 -11.18 -13.90
CA GLY A 239 -15.10 -11.33 -15.27
C GLY A 239 -15.21 -12.77 -15.75
N SER A 240 -14.65 -13.04 -16.92
CA SER A 240 -14.61 -14.36 -17.56
C SER A 240 -13.82 -15.42 -16.77
N LEU A 241 -13.00 -14.98 -15.82
CA LEU A 241 -12.16 -15.80 -14.96
C LEU A 241 -12.68 -15.84 -13.51
N SER A 242 -13.92 -15.45 -13.25
CA SER A 242 -14.51 -15.49 -11.91
C SER A 242 -14.77 -16.90 -11.38
N ASP A 243 -14.88 -17.89 -12.26
CA ASP A 243 -15.08 -19.29 -11.88
C ASP A 243 -13.72 -19.96 -11.61
N THR A 244 -13.38 -20.08 -10.32
CA THR A 244 -12.12 -20.68 -9.86
C THR A 244 -12.02 -22.18 -10.12
N SER A 245 -13.11 -22.84 -10.53
CA SER A 245 -13.11 -24.26 -10.90
C SER A 245 -12.94 -24.49 -12.41
N SER A 246 -12.87 -23.41 -13.20
CA SER A 246 -12.72 -23.49 -14.65
C SER A 246 -11.28 -23.80 -15.08
N GLU A 247 -11.14 -24.50 -16.21
CA GLU A 247 -9.83 -24.76 -16.81
C GLU A 247 -9.09 -23.46 -17.19
N ALA A 248 -9.84 -22.42 -17.56
CA ALA A 248 -9.28 -21.09 -17.84
C ALA A 248 -8.62 -20.49 -16.58
N TYR A 249 -9.26 -20.61 -15.42
CA TYR A 249 -8.70 -20.16 -14.15
C TYR A 249 -7.47 -20.98 -13.75
N GLU A 250 -7.47 -22.30 -13.93
CA GLU A 250 -6.29 -23.13 -13.67
C GLU A 250 -5.08 -22.65 -14.48
N ARG A 251 -5.27 -22.42 -15.78
CA ARG A 251 -4.21 -21.89 -16.66
C ARG A 251 -3.75 -20.49 -16.25
N TYR A 252 -4.67 -19.65 -15.79
CA TYR A 252 -4.39 -18.30 -15.30
C TYR A 252 -3.56 -18.33 -14.01
N SER A 253 -3.96 -19.14 -13.03
CA SER A 253 -3.28 -19.21 -11.73
C SER A 253 -1.81 -19.62 -11.82
N LEU A 254 -1.44 -20.39 -12.85
CA LEU A 254 -0.05 -20.75 -13.15
C LEU A 254 0.82 -19.57 -13.63
N LEU A 255 0.21 -18.43 -13.98
CA LEU A 255 0.92 -17.19 -14.34
C LEU A 255 1.10 -16.25 -13.14
N VAL A 256 0.33 -16.44 -12.06
CA VAL A 256 0.33 -15.52 -10.93
C VAL A 256 1.58 -15.73 -10.09
N GLU A 257 2.47 -14.75 -10.12
CA GLU A 257 3.63 -14.69 -9.23
C GLU A 257 3.26 -13.98 -7.92
N ASN A 258 3.60 -14.57 -6.77
CA ASN A 258 3.45 -13.95 -5.45
C ASN A 258 4.81 -13.92 -4.73
N PRO A 259 5.65 -12.91 -4.98
CA PRO A 259 6.92 -12.78 -4.27
C PRO A 259 6.70 -12.49 -2.79
N ASN A 260 7.59 -13.01 -1.93
CA ASN A 260 7.53 -12.78 -0.49
C ASN A 260 7.55 -11.29 -0.15
N HIS A 261 8.40 -10.51 -0.85
CA HIS A 261 8.50 -9.07 -0.67
C HIS A 261 8.21 -8.32 -1.97
N GLN A 262 7.34 -7.32 -1.89
CA GLN A 262 6.98 -6.52 -3.06
C GLN A 262 6.48 -5.11 -2.71
N ILE A 263 6.55 -4.23 -3.71
CA ILE A 263 5.96 -2.89 -3.71
C ILE A 263 4.90 -2.85 -4.81
N ASN A 264 3.72 -2.29 -4.50
CA ASN A 264 2.62 -2.08 -5.42
C ASN A 264 2.02 -3.32 -6.08
N GLY A 265 2.44 -4.52 -5.66
CA GLY A 265 1.82 -5.77 -6.11
C GLY A 265 0.41 -5.94 -5.55
N ASP A 266 -0.38 -6.75 -6.23
CA ASP A 266 -1.63 -7.21 -5.65
C ASP A 266 -1.32 -8.18 -4.51
N SER A 267 -2.06 -8.00 -3.42
CA SER A 267 -1.86 -8.70 -2.15
C SER A 267 -3.19 -9.30 -1.75
N SER A 268 -3.34 -10.61 -1.95
CA SER A 268 -4.47 -11.37 -1.41
C SER A 268 -4.20 -11.69 0.05
N THR A 269 -5.08 -11.22 0.93
CA THR A 269 -5.15 -11.69 2.31
C THR A 269 -6.06 -12.93 2.36
N LEU A 270 -5.94 -13.81 3.36
CA LEU A 270 -6.76 -15.02 3.56
C LEU A 270 -8.27 -14.71 3.62
N GLN A 271 -8.65 -13.47 3.91
CA GLN A 271 -10.04 -13.04 4.01
C GLN A 271 -10.43 -12.01 2.95
N PHE A 272 -9.57 -11.03 2.63
CA PHE A 272 -9.86 -9.95 1.67
C PHE A 272 -8.59 -9.53 0.89
N SER A 273 -8.49 -8.27 0.47
CA SER A 273 -7.21 -7.69 0.05
C SER A 273 -6.71 -6.73 1.12
N ALA A 274 -5.40 -6.53 1.24
CA ALA A 274 -4.84 -5.56 2.19
C ALA A 274 -5.38 -4.13 2.00
N ARG A 275 -5.95 -3.84 0.82
CA ARG A 275 -6.66 -2.61 0.49
C ARG A 275 -8.05 -2.55 1.14
N GLN A 276 -8.79 -3.66 1.07
CA GLN A 276 -10.08 -3.80 1.74
C GLN A 276 -9.91 -3.72 3.26
N ASP A 277 -8.90 -4.38 3.82
CA ASP A 277 -8.64 -4.36 5.26
C ASP A 277 -8.32 -2.94 5.76
N ALA A 278 -7.54 -2.17 4.99
CA ALA A 278 -7.26 -0.77 5.29
C ALA A 278 -8.54 0.09 5.24
N ALA A 279 -9.35 -0.09 4.20
CA ALA A 279 -10.64 0.59 4.06
C ALA A 279 -11.61 0.26 5.20
N ASP A 280 -11.68 -1.00 5.64
CA ASP A 280 -12.59 -1.42 6.70
C ASP A 280 -12.19 -0.88 8.08
N ARG A 281 -10.88 -0.66 8.30
CA ARG A 281 -10.31 -0.14 9.55
C ARG A 281 -10.41 1.38 9.69
N VAL A 282 -10.07 2.13 8.64
CA VAL A 282 -9.93 3.60 8.72
C VAL A 282 -10.68 4.36 7.62
N GLY A 283 -11.51 3.68 6.83
CA GLY A 283 -12.37 4.28 5.83
C GLY A 283 -11.77 4.44 4.44
N GLY A 284 -12.54 5.08 3.55
CA GLY A 284 -12.26 5.19 2.11
C GLY A 284 -12.69 3.96 1.31
N LEU A 285 -12.56 4.02 -0.02
CA LEU A 285 -12.82 2.86 -0.89
C LEU A 285 -11.53 2.02 -1.05
N PRO A 286 -11.61 0.68 -1.16
CA PRO A 286 -10.43 -0.18 -1.34
C PRO A 286 -9.52 0.23 -2.50
N GLU A 287 -10.08 0.71 -3.61
CA GLU A 287 -9.33 1.22 -4.77
C GLU A 287 -8.56 2.52 -4.51
N GLU A 288 -8.83 3.21 -3.40
CA GLU A 288 -8.07 4.38 -2.97
C GLU A 288 -6.83 4.02 -2.18
N TRP A 289 -6.74 2.77 -1.71
CA TRP A 289 -5.61 2.24 -0.99
C TRP A 289 -4.58 1.64 -1.93
N VAL A 290 -3.32 1.95 -1.66
CA VAL A 290 -2.16 1.47 -2.42
C VAL A 290 -1.38 0.51 -1.53
N PRO A 291 -1.12 -0.73 -1.98
CA PRO A 291 -0.23 -1.64 -1.28
C PRO A 291 1.20 -1.10 -1.43
N LEU A 292 1.68 -0.43 -0.39
CA LEU A 292 2.97 0.27 -0.40
C LEU A 292 4.12 -0.72 -0.28
N LEU A 293 4.00 -1.68 0.63
CA LEU A 293 5.03 -2.69 0.89
C LEU A 293 4.38 -3.97 1.44
N GLN A 294 4.79 -5.11 0.91
CA GLN A 294 4.50 -6.43 1.46
C GLN A 294 5.82 -7.05 1.92
N LEU A 295 5.82 -7.62 3.13
CA LEU A 295 6.95 -8.33 3.72
C LEU A 295 6.50 -9.70 4.22
N GLY A 296 6.84 -10.76 3.50
CA GLY A 296 6.55 -12.15 3.88
C GLY A 296 7.76 -12.86 4.47
N TYR A 297 7.63 -14.17 4.69
CA TYR A 297 8.73 -15.02 5.17
C TYR A 297 9.97 -14.94 4.28
N ASP A 298 11.17 -14.88 4.88
CA ASP A 298 12.45 -14.89 4.18
C ASP A 298 13.50 -15.67 4.98
N ASP A 299 13.93 -16.80 4.44
CA ASP A 299 14.92 -17.67 5.06
C ASP A 299 16.33 -17.05 5.09
N LYS A 300 16.69 -16.20 4.12
CA LYS A 300 18.00 -15.56 4.04
C LYS A 300 18.15 -14.50 5.11
N ALA A 301 17.13 -13.65 5.26
CA ALA A 301 17.12 -12.59 6.28
C ALA A 301 16.71 -13.08 7.68
N ASP A 302 16.39 -14.37 7.84
CA ASP A 302 15.80 -14.93 9.05
C ASP A 302 14.52 -14.16 9.44
N PHE A 303 13.79 -13.70 8.43
CA PHE A 303 12.56 -12.93 8.58
C PHE A 303 11.40 -13.90 8.68
N CYS A 304 10.99 -14.18 9.90
CA CYS A 304 9.84 -15.02 10.19
C CYS A 304 9.03 -14.38 11.32
N PHE A 305 7.77 -14.07 11.06
CA PHE A 305 6.85 -13.53 12.06
C PHE A 305 5.86 -14.59 12.50
N SER A 306 5.79 -14.87 13.80
CA SER A 306 4.87 -15.85 14.38
C SER A 306 4.94 -17.21 13.64
N ASP A 307 3.89 -17.60 12.94
CA ASP A 307 3.69 -18.83 12.18
C ASP A 307 3.96 -18.65 10.67
N ALA A 308 4.93 -17.79 10.31
CA ALA A 308 5.24 -17.37 8.94
C ALA A 308 4.25 -16.36 8.35
N GLY A 309 3.83 -15.41 9.19
CA GLY A 309 2.94 -14.34 8.80
C GLY A 309 3.54 -13.32 7.83
N THR A 310 2.65 -12.65 7.07
CA THR A 310 3.00 -11.60 6.09
C THR A 310 2.49 -10.24 6.57
N PHE A 311 3.36 -9.23 6.53
CA PHE A 311 2.98 -7.84 6.76
C PHE A 311 2.61 -7.14 5.47
N TYR A 312 1.51 -6.40 5.51
CA TYR A 312 1.05 -5.56 4.43
C TYR A 312 0.92 -4.11 4.91
N PHE A 313 1.70 -3.23 4.30
CA PHE A 313 1.65 -1.79 4.54
C PHE A 313 0.84 -1.15 3.42
N SER A 314 -0.27 -0.51 3.78
CA SER A 314 -1.16 0.18 2.85
C SER A 314 -1.16 1.68 3.12
N ILE A 315 -1.20 2.50 2.06
CA ILE A 315 -1.28 3.96 2.13
C ILE A 315 -2.40 4.47 1.25
N HIS A 316 -3.13 5.49 1.71
CA HIS A 316 -4.14 6.13 0.90
C HIS A 316 -3.49 6.93 -0.25
N ARG A 317 -4.00 6.79 -1.48
CA ARG A 317 -3.43 7.41 -2.70
C ARG A 317 -3.23 8.92 -2.58
N GLU A 318 -4.13 9.62 -1.88
CA GLU A 318 -4.02 11.07 -1.70
C GLU A 318 -2.90 11.47 -0.74
N ALA A 319 -2.61 10.67 0.30
CA ALA A 319 -1.43 10.88 1.15
C ALA A 319 -0.15 10.58 0.38
N LEU A 320 -0.15 9.50 -0.39
CA LEU A 320 0.98 9.10 -1.23
C LEU A 320 1.34 10.17 -2.26
N ARG A 321 0.35 10.79 -2.92
CA ARG A 321 0.56 11.91 -3.85
C ARG A 321 1.22 13.13 -3.22
N ARG A 322 1.11 13.28 -1.90
CA ARG A 322 1.74 14.36 -1.12
C ARG A 322 3.05 13.93 -0.47
N TRP A 323 3.43 12.65 -0.64
CA TRP A 323 4.52 11.97 0.07
C TRP A 323 4.40 12.09 1.58
N ASP A 324 3.17 11.98 2.08
CA ASP A 324 2.89 11.92 3.50
C ASP A 324 2.74 10.47 3.95
N PHE A 325 3.76 9.98 4.66
CA PHE A 325 3.82 8.61 5.18
C PHE A 325 3.44 8.54 6.66
N SER A 326 2.81 9.59 7.22
CA SER A 326 2.44 9.63 8.65
C SER A 326 1.32 8.67 9.02
N ASN A 327 0.48 8.29 8.05
CA ASN A 327 -0.69 7.44 8.29
C ASN A 327 -0.70 6.22 7.36
N ILE A 328 0.10 5.23 7.75
CA ILE A 328 0.23 3.92 7.10
C ILE A 328 -0.60 2.90 7.86
N GLN A 329 -1.35 2.09 7.12
CA GLN A 329 -2.13 0.99 7.68
C GLN A 329 -1.33 -0.30 7.61
N LEU A 330 -1.30 -1.04 8.72
CA LEU A 330 -0.67 -2.34 8.83
C LEU A 330 -1.75 -3.42 8.90
N ASN A 331 -1.64 -4.40 8.01
CA ASN A 331 -2.26 -5.70 8.21
C ASN A 331 -1.17 -6.76 8.42
N MET A 332 -1.45 -7.72 9.30
CA MET A 332 -0.61 -8.89 9.54
C MET A 332 -1.50 -10.11 9.41
N GLU A 333 -1.09 -11.05 8.57
CA GLU A 333 -1.73 -12.35 8.49
C GLU A 333 -0.83 -13.42 9.06
N SER A 334 -1.41 -14.35 9.81
CA SER A 334 -0.77 -15.58 10.25
C SER A 334 -0.78 -16.63 9.13
N GLY A 335 0.30 -17.40 9.01
CA GLY A 335 0.51 -18.40 7.95
C GLY A 335 -0.22 -19.73 8.13
#